data_AF-V4PT57-F1
#
_entry.id   AF-V4PT57-F1
#
_cell.length_a   1.000
_cell.length_b   1.000
_cell.length_c   1.000
_cell.angle_alpha   90.00
_cell.angle_beta   90.00
_cell.angle_gamma   90.00
#
_symmetry.space_group_name_H-M   'P 1'
#
loop_
_entity.id
_entity.type
_entity.pdbx_description
1 polymer ?
#
loop_
_entity_poly.entity_id
_entity_poly.type
_entity_poly.pdbx_seq_one_letter_code
_entity_poly.pdbx_strand_id
1 'polypeptide(L)'
;MFGKSQDGRTEAAQTVARFESEDGEAFILDESGRQPLLRFDGDTEVWSLSVTQGAKGDRIYKNDMGQPVLKSTRWGGMILFTDERPTGDPVALSGKADAFRQPRMSPALLWQTLAKGSKRVSQALGRLVPFEAPNVTPGADALYAQAADVTSSALVQVALQSKGKQRLTGVESVQFVEGRPPSATLTDGVLIMKLDTSRGAWGGHVSSKRIVNIILTTYSVAERR
;
A
#
# COMPACT_ATOMS: atom_id res chain seq x y z
N MET A 1 30.48 -48.30 -0.53
CA MET A 1 31.10 -46.98 -0.36
C MET A 1 30.03 -45.96 -0.67
N PHE A 2 29.65 -45.17 0.33
CA PHE A 2 28.40 -44.39 0.38
C PHE A 2 28.43 -43.16 -0.55
N GLY A 3 27.24 -42.84 -1.10
CA GLY A 3 27.00 -41.75 -2.03
C GLY A 3 27.28 -40.37 -1.42
N LYS A 4 27.79 -39.46 -2.25
CA LYS A 4 27.94 -38.05 -1.91
C LYS A 4 26.57 -37.37 -2.02
N SER A 5 25.96 -37.10 -0.86
CA SER A 5 24.84 -36.18 -0.73
C SER A 5 25.25 -34.79 -1.18
N GLN A 6 24.48 -34.24 -2.11
CA GLN A 6 24.61 -32.89 -2.63
C GLN A 6 23.85 -31.92 -1.70
N ASP A 7 24.34 -31.74 -0.47
CA ASP A 7 23.81 -30.74 0.45
C ASP A 7 24.54 -29.41 0.24
N GLY A 8 23.96 -28.59 -0.62
CA GLY A 8 24.47 -27.27 -0.97
C GLY A 8 23.42 -26.38 -1.62
N ARG A 9 22.13 -26.61 -1.36
CA ARG A 9 21.11 -25.59 -1.64
C ARG A 9 21.19 -24.54 -0.54
N THR A 10 22.18 -23.68 -0.64
CA THR A 10 21.98 -22.29 -0.28
C THR A 10 20.82 -21.84 -1.16
N GLU A 11 19.59 -21.79 -0.62
CA GLU A 11 18.50 -21.08 -1.28
C GLU A 11 19.01 -19.66 -1.52
N ALA A 12 19.45 -19.40 -2.76
CA ALA A 12 19.65 -18.04 -3.21
C ALA A 12 18.34 -17.34 -2.88
N ALA A 13 18.38 -16.39 -1.95
CA ALA A 13 17.23 -15.62 -1.52
C ALA A 13 16.48 -15.22 -2.79
N GLN A 14 15.31 -15.82 -3.01
CA GLN A 14 14.48 -15.42 -4.13
C GLN A 14 14.13 -13.98 -3.81
N THR A 15 14.78 -13.05 -4.50
CA THR A 15 14.55 -11.62 -4.32
C THR A 15 13.10 -11.28 -4.63
N VAL A 16 12.38 -12.17 -5.31
CA VAL A 16 10.93 -12.07 -5.49
C VAL A 16 10.28 -13.43 -5.29
N ALA A 17 9.34 -13.51 -4.37
CA ALA A 17 8.70 -14.76 -3.97
C ALA A 17 7.27 -14.55 -3.48
N ARG A 18 6.44 -15.58 -3.65
CA ARG A 18 5.10 -15.65 -3.08
C ARG A 18 5.13 -16.43 -1.77
N PHE A 19 4.46 -15.89 -0.75
CA PHE A 19 4.33 -16.48 0.57
C PHE A 19 2.85 -16.73 0.88
N GLU A 20 2.58 -17.72 1.71
CA GLU A 20 1.22 -18.10 2.10
C GLU A 20 1.21 -18.55 3.57
N SER A 21 0.20 -18.11 4.31
CA SER A 21 -0.11 -18.58 5.68
C SER A 21 -0.90 -19.88 5.63
N GLU A 22 -0.95 -20.60 6.75
CA GLU A 22 -1.77 -21.80 6.89
C GLU A 22 -3.27 -21.52 6.63
N ASP A 23 -3.72 -20.32 6.96
CA ASP A 23 -5.11 -19.88 6.79
C ASP A 23 -5.42 -19.35 5.38
N GLY A 24 -4.47 -19.45 4.43
CA GLY A 24 -4.66 -19.12 3.02
C GLY A 24 -4.43 -17.65 2.65
N GLU A 25 -4.07 -16.79 3.60
CA GLU A 25 -3.63 -15.44 3.28
C GLU A 25 -2.27 -15.50 2.57
N ALA A 26 -2.18 -14.91 1.40
CA ALA A 26 -1.01 -14.97 0.54
C ALA A 26 -0.60 -13.59 0.02
N PHE A 27 0.69 -13.43 -0.25
CA PHE A 27 1.25 -12.19 -0.76
C PHE A 27 2.53 -12.44 -1.55
N ILE A 28 2.90 -11.47 -2.37
CA ILE A 28 4.20 -11.42 -3.05
C ILE A 28 5.08 -10.40 -2.32
N LEU A 29 6.31 -10.82 -2.00
CA LEU A 29 7.38 -9.94 -1.53
C LEU A 29 8.43 -9.81 -2.63
N ASP A 30 8.78 -8.58 -2.98
CA ASP A 30 9.82 -8.22 -3.92
C ASP A 30 10.88 -7.35 -3.21
N GLU A 31 12.03 -7.94 -2.96
CA GLU A 31 13.24 -7.32 -2.43
C GLU A 31 14.30 -7.06 -3.51
N SER A 32 13.96 -7.20 -4.79
CA SER A 32 14.90 -6.99 -5.90
C SER A 32 15.20 -5.51 -6.18
N GLY A 33 14.29 -4.63 -5.78
CA GLY A 33 14.39 -3.18 -5.96
C GLY A 33 15.09 -2.43 -4.81
N ARG A 34 15.08 -1.10 -4.89
CA ARG A 34 15.68 -0.21 -3.87
C ARG A 34 14.99 -0.32 -2.50
N GLN A 35 13.69 -0.55 -2.51
CA GLN A 35 12.85 -0.69 -1.31
C GLN A 35 12.02 -1.97 -1.48
N PRO A 36 11.85 -2.79 -0.41
CA PRO A 36 11.00 -3.95 -0.52
C PRO A 36 9.56 -3.55 -0.81
N LEU A 37 8.93 -4.30 -1.71
CA LEU A 37 7.55 -4.13 -2.10
C LEU A 37 6.76 -5.35 -1.67
N LEU A 38 5.54 -5.14 -1.19
CA LEU A 38 4.62 -6.21 -0.82
C LEU A 38 3.26 -5.98 -1.44
N ARG A 39 2.63 -7.02 -1.96
CA ARG A 39 1.23 -6.98 -2.39
C ARG A 39 0.52 -8.26 -1.97
N PHE A 40 -0.60 -8.12 -1.28
CA PHE A 40 -1.48 -9.24 -0.95
C PHE A 40 -2.17 -9.77 -2.21
N ASP A 41 -2.41 -11.07 -2.26
CA ASP A 41 -3.23 -11.66 -3.30
C ASP A 41 -4.67 -11.15 -3.19
N GLY A 42 -5.27 -10.76 -4.31
CA GLY A 42 -6.59 -10.12 -4.33
C GLY A 42 -6.55 -8.58 -4.22
N ASP A 43 -5.47 -8.02 -3.69
CA ASP A 43 -5.29 -6.57 -3.60
C ASP A 43 -4.57 -5.98 -4.82
N THR A 44 -4.94 -4.73 -5.14
CA THR A 44 -4.27 -3.93 -6.17
C THR A 44 -3.17 -3.03 -5.61
N GLU A 45 -3.14 -2.83 -4.30
CA GLU A 45 -2.15 -1.96 -3.66
C GLU A 45 -0.81 -2.68 -3.47
N VAL A 46 0.25 -2.08 -3.99
CA VAL A 46 1.62 -2.48 -3.68
C VAL A 46 2.16 -1.54 -2.60
N TRP A 47 2.59 -2.12 -1.49
CA TRP A 47 3.10 -1.42 -0.34
C TRP A 47 4.60 -1.26 -0.48
N SER A 48 5.08 -0.01 -0.41
CA SER A 48 6.50 0.28 -0.26
C SER A 48 6.91 0.18 1.21
N LEU A 49 7.76 -0.78 1.55
CA LEU A 49 8.15 -1.07 2.92
C LEU A 49 9.50 -0.43 3.27
N SER A 50 9.62 -0.02 4.53
CA SER A 50 10.91 0.30 5.15
C SER A 50 11.42 -0.91 5.94
N VAL A 51 12.74 -1.07 6.02
CA VAL A 51 13.36 -2.19 6.71
C VAL A 51 14.12 -1.67 7.93
N THR A 52 13.88 -2.29 9.08
CA THR A 52 14.64 -2.04 10.32
C THR A 52 15.20 -3.35 10.85
N GLN A 53 16.37 -3.28 11.48
CA GLN A 53 16.96 -4.44 12.15
C GLN A 53 16.24 -4.69 13.48
N GLY A 54 15.79 -5.92 13.68
CA GLY A 54 15.21 -6.42 14.92
C GLY A 54 16.26 -7.08 15.82
N ALA A 55 15.80 -7.67 16.92
CA ALA A 55 16.66 -8.44 17.80
C ALA A 55 17.25 -9.67 17.08
N LYS A 56 18.46 -10.08 17.47
CA LYS A 56 19.11 -11.33 17.00
C LYS A 56 19.30 -11.44 15.47
N GLY A 57 19.30 -10.31 14.75
CA GLY A 57 19.48 -10.28 13.30
C GLY A 57 18.21 -10.48 12.49
N ASP A 58 17.04 -10.37 13.12
CA ASP A 58 15.75 -10.31 12.42
C ASP A 58 15.65 -9.04 11.56
N ARG A 59 14.90 -9.09 10.46
CA ARG A 59 14.52 -7.91 9.66
C ARG A 59 13.03 -7.64 9.83
N ILE A 60 12.69 -6.43 10.24
CA ILE A 60 11.30 -5.99 10.41
C ILE A 60 10.96 -5.05 9.27
N TYR A 61 9.99 -5.44 8.45
CA TYR A 61 9.44 -4.65 7.37
C TYR A 61 8.24 -3.87 7.90
N LYS A 62 8.22 -2.57 7.61
CA LYS A 62 7.22 -1.65 8.14
C LYS A 62 6.54 -0.91 7.00
N ASN A 63 5.23 -0.72 7.14
CA ASN A 63 4.45 0.13 6.25
C ASN A 63 4.84 1.61 6.41
N ASP A 64 4.20 2.48 5.61
CA ASP A 64 4.42 3.92 5.67
C ASP A 64 4.00 4.53 7.01
N MET A 65 3.12 3.89 7.78
CA MET A 65 2.75 4.26 9.16
C MET A 65 3.77 3.80 10.23
N GLY A 66 4.83 3.09 9.83
CA GLY A 66 5.85 2.56 10.75
C GLY A 66 5.43 1.29 11.50
N GLN A 67 4.28 0.73 11.19
CA GLN A 67 3.77 -0.50 11.79
C GLN A 67 4.47 -1.71 11.15
N PRO A 68 4.86 -2.73 11.95
CA PRO A 68 5.39 -3.97 11.40
C PRO A 68 4.30 -4.68 10.59
N VAL A 69 4.64 -5.09 9.37
CA VAL A 69 3.76 -5.89 8.50
C VAL A 69 4.35 -7.26 8.21
N LEU A 70 5.68 -7.37 8.22
CA LEU A 70 6.38 -8.63 8.00
C LEU A 70 7.64 -8.64 8.86
N LYS A 71 8.00 -9.81 9.38
CA LYS A 71 9.30 -10.05 10.01
C LYS A 71 9.95 -11.24 9.38
N SER A 72 11.17 -11.05 8.88
CA SER A 72 12.08 -12.14 8.52
C SER A 72 12.95 -12.46 9.73
N THR A 73 12.95 -13.72 10.14
CA THR A 73 13.82 -14.22 11.20
C THR A 73 15.22 -14.49 10.65
N ARG A 74 16.24 -14.44 11.50
CA ARG A 74 17.61 -14.81 11.12
C ARG A 74 17.73 -16.19 10.43
N TRP A 75 16.80 -17.10 10.72
CA TRP A 75 16.81 -18.48 10.20
C TRP A 75 15.98 -18.65 8.93
N GLY A 76 15.47 -17.57 8.34
CA GLY A 76 14.72 -17.60 7.07
C GLY A 76 13.21 -17.77 7.22
N GLY A 77 12.69 -18.01 8.43
CA GLY A 77 11.25 -18.00 8.69
C GLY A 77 10.66 -16.60 8.55
N MET A 78 9.42 -16.51 8.06
CA MET A 78 8.69 -15.25 7.89
C MET A 78 7.45 -15.23 8.78
N ILE A 79 7.15 -14.07 9.36
CA ILE A 79 5.96 -13.83 10.18
C ILE A 79 5.23 -12.60 9.62
N LEU A 80 4.00 -12.80 9.15
CA LEU A 80 3.10 -11.75 8.64
C LEU A 80 2.32 -11.14 9.81
N PHE A 81 2.14 -9.81 9.82
CA PHE A 81 1.31 -9.12 10.82
C PHE A 81 0.17 -8.39 10.11
N THR A 82 -1.06 -8.70 10.50
CA THR A 82 -2.29 -8.07 9.99
C THR A 82 -3.10 -7.46 11.12
N ASP A 83 -4.16 -6.71 10.78
CA ASP A 83 -5.04 -6.14 11.81
C ASP A 83 -5.88 -7.23 12.49
N GLU A 84 -6.23 -8.27 11.75
CA GLU A 84 -6.95 -9.45 12.23
C GLU A 84 -6.07 -10.33 13.12
N ARG A 85 -4.75 -10.36 12.85
CA ARG A 85 -3.77 -11.18 13.57
C ARG A 85 -2.55 -10.37 13.98
N PRO A 86 -2.69 -9.50 15.01
CA PRO A 86 -1.62 -8.62 15.45
C PRO A 86 -0.47 -9.35 16.14
N THR A 87 -0.68 -10.60 16.60
CA THR A 87 0.38 -11.47 17.14
C THR A 87 1.28 -12.07 16.05
N GLY A 88 0.80 -12.03 14.81
CA GLY A 88 1.48 -12.47 13.61
C GLY A 88 1.31 -13.96 13.31
N ASP A 89 1.35 -14.27 12.02
CA ASP A 89 1.20 -15.60 11.45
C ASP A 89 2.46 -16.08 10.77
N PRO A 90 2.89 -17.33 10.98
CA PRO A 90 3.95 -17.92 10.19
C PRO A 90 3.50 -18.05 8.73
N VAL A 91 4.37 -17.67 7.80
CA VAL A 91 4.13 -17.81 6.36
C VAL A 91 5.26 -18.58 5.71
N ALA A 92 4.90 -19.45 4.78
CA ALA A 92 5.82 -20.32 4.07
C ALA A 92 5.99 -19.85 2.61
N LEU A 93 7.15 -20.14 2.04
CA LEU A 93 7.39 -19.94 0.61
C LEU A 93 6.43 -20.86 -0.17
N SER A 94 5.57 -20.28 -1.00
CA SER A 94 4.57 -21.01 -1.79
C SER A 94 4.90 -21.04 -3.28
N GLY A 95 5.78 -20.15 -3.75
CA GLY A 95 6.27 -20.19 -5.12
C GLY A 95 7.12 -19.00 -5.53
N LYS A 96 7.58 -19.02 -6.78
CA LYS A 96 8.26 -17.89 -7.42
C LYS A 96 7.25 -16.83 -7.82
N ALA A 97 7.69 -15.58 -7.85
CA ALA A 97 6.90 -14.46 -8.37
C ALA A 97 7.76 -13.55 -9.25
N ASP A 98 7.11 -12.74 -10.09
CA ASP A 98 7.77 -11.73 -10.91
C ASP A 98 7.93 -10.41 -10.15
N ALA A 99 9.05 -9.74 -10.37
CA ALA A 99 9.30 -8.41 -9.81
C ALA A 99 8.20 -7.42 -10.21
N PHE A 100 7.82 -6.54 -9.27
CA PHE A 100 6.84 -5.51 -9.56
C PHE A 100 7.42 -4.50 -10.54
N ARG A 101 6.82 -4.46 -11.73
CA ARG A 101 7.16 -3.47 -12.75
C ARG A 101 6.14 -2.37 -12.74
N GLN A 102 6.63 -1.15 -12.84
CA GLN A 102 5.76 0.01 -13.03
C GLN A 102 5.12 -0.09 -14.42
N PRO A 103 3.79 -0.05 -14.53
CA PRO A 103 3.16 0.04 -15.83
C PRO A 103 3.55 1.37 -16.48
N ARG A 104 3.87 1.33 -17.77
CA ARG A 104 3.99 2.57 -18.55
C ARG A 104 2.63 3.22 -18.59
N MET A 105 2.57 4.50 -18.24
CA MET A 105 1.32 5.23 -18.21
C MET A 105 1.36 6.42 -19.15
N SER A 106 0.30 6.58 -19.94
CA SER A 106 0.08 7.76 -20.76
C SER A 106 -0.80 8.77 -20.00
N PRO A 107 -0.72 10.06 -20.33
CA PRO A 107 -1.60 11.07 -19.74
C PRO A 107 -3.08 10.75 -19.91
N ALA A 108 -3.48 10.21 -21.07
CA ALA A 108 -4.87 9.80 -21.32
C ALA A 108 -5.33 8.67 -20.37
N LEU A 109 -4.46 7.69 -20.10
CA LEU A 109 -4.76 6.60 -19.17
C LEU A 109 -4.82 7.10 -17.71
N LEU A 110 -3.99 8.09 -17.35
CA LEU A 110 -4.08 8.76 -16.06
C LEU A 110 -5.45 9.42 -15.87
N TRP A 111 -5.91 10.22 -16.83
CA TRP A 111 -7.23 10.85 -16.78
C TRP A 111 -8.36 9.81 -16.62
N GLN A 112 -8.29 8.71 -17.34
CA GLN A 112 -9.24 7.61 -17.20
C GLN A 112 -9.20 6.98 -15.80
N THR A 113 -8.00 6.84 -15.22
CA THR A 113 -7.83 6.27 -13.86
C THR A 113 -8.40 7.20 -12.80
N LEU A 114 -8.15 8.51 -12.89
CA LEU A 114 -8.75 9.52 -12.00
C LEU A 114 -10.28 9.52 -12.10
N ALA A 115 -10.82 9.52 -13.33
CA ALA A 115 -12.26 9.45 -13.56
C ALA A 115 -12.89 8.17 -13.01
N LYS A 116 -12.21 7.02 -13.17
CA LYS A 116 -12.64 5.73 -12.62
C LYS A 116 -12.65 5.75 -11.09
N GLY A 117 -11.59 6.27 -10.46
CA GLY A 117 -11.50 6.43 -9.00
C GLY A 117 -12.62 7.33 -8.46
N SER A 118 -12.80 8.51 -9.06
CA SER A 118 -13.88 9.44 -8.74
C SER A 118 -15.25 8.78 -8.86
N LYS A 119 -15.52 8.07 -9.96
CA LYS A 119 -16.80 7.35 -10.16
C LYS A 119 -17.05 6.33 -9.06
N ARG A 120 -16.07 5.50 -8.70
CA ARG A 120 -16.23 4.47 -7.67
C ARG A 120 -16.56 5.07 -6.31
N VAL A 121 -15.82 6.09 -5.89
CA VAL A 121 -16.07 6.80 -4.62
C VAL A 121 -17.42 7.50 -4.65
N SER A 122 -17.74 8.17 -5.75
CA SER A 122 -19.02 8.88 -5.89
C SER A 122 -20.21 7.94 -5.79
N GLN A 123 -20.12 6.74 -6.37
CA GLN A 123 -21.14 5.70 -6.26
C GLN A 123 -21.30 5.19 -4.83
N ALA A 124 -20.20 4.94 -4.12
CA ALA A 124 -20.25 4.47 -2.73
C ALA A 124 -20.88 5.51 -1.78
N LEU A 125 -20.64 6.80 -2.05
CA LEU A 125 -21.14 7.91 -1.25
C LEU A 125 -22.52 8.42 -1.68
N GLY A 126 -22.95 8.15 -2.91
CA GLY A 126 -24.22 8.66 -3.46
C GLY A 126 -24.17 10.13 -3.86
N ARG A 127 -22.98 10.72 -4.04
CA ARG A 127 -22.78 12.10 -4.51
C ARG A 127 -21.46 12.21 -5.26
N LEU A 128 -21.29 13.26 -6.06
CA LEU A 128 -20.04 13.49 -6.78
C LEU A 128 -18.88 13.80 -5.80
N VAL A 129 -17.75 13.13 -6.03
CA VAL A 129 -16.44 13.41 -5.43
C VAL A 129 -15.40 13.40 -6.55
N PRO A 130 -15.02 14.56 -7.11
CA PRO A 130 -14.04 14.62 -8.19
C PRO A 130 -12.65 14.28 -7.67
N PHE A 131 -11.86 13.63 -8.53
CA PHE A 131 -10.44 13.36 -8.33
C PHE A 131 -9.67 14.26 -9.29
N GLU A 132 -8.84 15.15 -8.75
CA GLU A 132 -8.17 16.19 -9.49
C GLU A 132 -6.66 16.09 -9.34
N ALA A 133 -5.92 16.32 -10.43
CA ALA A 133 -4.47 16.38 -10.44
C ALA A 133 -4.04 17.59 -11.28
N PRO A 134 -4.08 18.82 -10.74
CA PRO A 134 -3.94 20.04 -11.54
C PRO A 134 -2.55 20.21 -12.16
N ASN A 135 -1.50 19.68 -11.50
CA ASN A 135 -0.12 19.83 -11.94
C ASN A 135 0.59 18.48 -11.87
N VAL A 136 0.57 17.71 -12.95
CA VAL A 136 1.25 16.41 -13.05
C VAL A 136 2.61 16.59 -13.72
N THR A 137 3.70 16.25 -13.03
CA THR A 137 5.02 16.20 -13.67
C THR A 137 5.07 15.09 -14.73
N PRO A 138 5.53 15.37 -15.96
CA PRO A 138 5.69 14.36 -17.00
C PRO A 138 6.53 13.17 -16.52
N GLY A 139 6.02 11.94 -16.73
CA GLY A 139 6.70 10.72 -16.30
C GLY A 139 6.37 10.29 -14.87
N ALA A 140 5.67 11.11 -14.09
CA ALA A 140 5.10 10.73 -12.81
C ALA A 140 3.71 10.09 -12.93
N ASP A 141 3.18 9.92 -14.14
CA ASP A 141 1.80 9.50 -14.40
C ASP A 141 1.40 8.22 -13.64
N ALA A 142 2.29 7.22 -13.61
CA ALA A 142 2.07 5.96 -12.89
C ALA A 142 1.94 6.15 -11.37
N LEU A 143 2.65 7.11 -10.77
CA LEU A 143 2.53 7.45 -9.35
C LEU A 143 1.15 8.03 -9.05
N TYR A 144 0.67 8.94 -9.90
CA TYR A 144 -0.64 9.57 -9.72
C TYR A 144 -1.78 8.58 -9.87
N ALA A 145 -1.72 7.69 -10.86
CA ALA A 145 -2.73 6.65 -11.01
C ALA A 145 -2.72 5.64 -9.86
N GLN A 146 -1.54 5.22 -9.40
CA GLN A 146 -1.44 4.35 -8.24
C GLN A 146 -2.07 5.01 -7.01
N ALA A 147 -1.74 6.29 -6.77
CA ALA A 147 -2.32 7.06 -5.67
C ALA A 147 -3.86 7.19 -5.81
N ALA A 148 -4.38 7.37 -7.03
CA ALA A 148 -5.81 7.43 -7.30
C ALA A 148 -6.51 6.09 -7.03
N ASP A 149 -5.95 4.97 -7.47
CA ASP A 149 -6.50 3.64 -7.23
C ASP A 149 -6.49 3.30 -5.72
N VAL A 150 -5.37 3.54 -5.04
CA VAL A 150 -5.23 3.35 -3.58
C VAL A 150 -6.22 4.22 -2.80
N THR A 151 -6.33 5.50 -3.16
CA THR A 151 -7.26 6.43 -2.51
C THR A 151 -8.71 6.01 -2.74
N SER A 152 -9.06 5.63 -3.96
CA SER A 152 -10.43 5.19 -4.27
C SER A 152 -10.80 3.93 -3.47
N SER A 153 -9.88 2.98 -3.34
CA SER A 153 -10.09 1.74 -2.59
C SER A 153 -10.27 2.02 -1.10
N ALA A 154 -9.41 2.87 -0.52
CA ALA A 154 -9.51 3.29 0.88
C ALA A 154 -10.85 3.99 1.19
N LEU A 155 -11.26 4.94 0.35
CA LEU A 155 -12.51 5.68 0.55
C LEU A 155 -13.74 4.78 0.37
N VAL A 156 -13.72 3.87 -0.60
CA VAL A 156 -14.79 2.87 -0.77
C VAL A 156 -14.88 1.96 0.46
N GLN A 157 -13.74 1.46 0.96
CA GLN A 157 -13.69 0.63 2.16
C GLN A 157 -14.32 1.34 3.37
N VAL A 158 -13.97 2.61 3.59
CA VAL A 158 -14.56 3.41 4.67
C VAL A 158 -16.06 3.64 4.45
N ALA A 159 -16.49 3.86 3.20
CA ALA A 159 -17.90 4.07 2.86
C ALA A 159 -18.78 2.82 3.07
N LEU A 160 -18.20 1.61 3.08
CA LEU A 160 -18.93 0.38 3.41
C LEU A 160 -19.33 0.30 4.89
N GLN A 161 -18.67 1.04 5.78
CA GLN A 161 -18.99 1.09 7.20
C GLN A 161 -19.93 2.27 7.47
N SER A 162 -21.08 2.06 8.13
CA SER A 162 -22.06 3.14 8.35
C SER A 162 -21.47 4.39 9.03
N LYS A 163 -20.64 4.19 10.06
CA LYS A 163 -19.91 5.28 10.73
C LYS A 163 -18.86 5.92 9.82
N GLY A 164 -18.14 5.11 9.04
CA GLY A 164 -17.16 5.60 8.07
C GLY A 164 -17.79 6.45 6.96
N LYS A 165 -18.93 6.01 6.43
CA LYS A 165 -19.73 6.78 5.46
C LYS A 165 -20.17 8.13 6.02
N GLN A 166 -20.56 8.21 7.29
CA GLN A 166 -20.87 9.47 7.96
C GLN A 166 -19.63 10.38 8.05
N ARG A 167 -18.44 9.84 8.38
CA ARG A 167 -17.19 10.62 8.38
C ARG A 167 -16.84 11.16 6.99
N LEU A 168 -17.15 10.44 5.93
CA LEU A 168 -16.89 10.88 4.55
C LEU A 168 -17.85 11.95 4.02
N THR A 169 -18.91 12.30 4.77
CA THR A 169 -19.88 13.33 4.31
C THR A 169 -19.21 14.67 4.01
N GLY A 170 -18.17 15.05 4.76
CA GLY A 170 -17.42 16.28 4.54
C GLY A 170 -16.34 16.21 3.45
N VAL A 171 -16.08 15.07 2.81
CA VAL A 171 -15.05 14.96 1.76
C VAL A 171 -15.64 15.35 0.40
N GLU A 172 -15.53 16.61 0.02
CA GLU A 172 -16.09 17.17 -1.21
C GLU A 172 -15.29 16.78 -2.45
N SER A 173 -13.96 16.76 -2.37
CA SER A 173 -13.07 16.39 -3.48
C SER A 173 -11.77 15.73 -3.00
N VAL A 174 -11.05 15.14 -3.94
CA VAL A 174 -9.70 14.60 -3.71
C VAL A 174 -8.73 15.29 -4.67
N GLN A 175 -7.65 15.85 -4.14
CA GLN A 175 -6.62 16.53 -4.93
C GLN A 175 -5.27 15.85 -4.78
N PHE A 176 -4.67 15.46 -5.90
CA PHE A 176 -3.32 14.91 -5.99
C PHE A 176 -2.36 16.03 -6.37
N VAL A 177 -1.42 16.32 -5.47
CA VAL A 177 -0.44 17.39 -5.63
C VAL A 177 0.96 16.87 -5.34
N GLU A 178 1.98 17.45 -5.94
CA GLU A 178 3.36 17.08 -5.58
C GLU A 178 3.75 17.68 -4.23
N GLY A 179 4.49 16.90 -3.45
CA GLY A 179 4.99 17.35 -2.15
C GLY A 179 5.87 16.32 -1.47
N ARG A 180 6.73 16.79 -0.57
CA ARG A 180 7.61 15.94 0.24
C ARG A 180 7.48 16.29 1.72
N PRO A 181 7.43 15.30 2.63
CA PRO A 181 7.25 13.87 2.36
C PRO A 181 5.84 13.57 1.79
N PRO A 182 5.59 12.36 1.25
CA PRO A 182 4.23 11.98 0.86
C PRO A 182 3.31 11.99 2.08
N SER A 183 2.09 12.49 1.92
CA SER A 183 1.14 12.67 3.03
C SER A 183 -0.30 12.72 2.53
N ALA A 184 -1.26 12.48 3.42
CA ALA A 184 -2.66 12.76 3.17
C ALA A 184 -3.19 13.69 4.27
N THR A 185 -4.01 14.67 3.90
CA THR A 185 -4.60 15.64 4.83
C THR A 185 -5.99 16.03 4.35
N LEU A 186 -6.95 16.12 5.25
CA LEU A 186 -8.30 16.61 4.95
C LEU A 186 -8.45 18.03 5.49
N THR A 187 -8.66 19.00 4.60
CA THR A 187 -8.80 20.41 4.94
C THR A 187 -9.91 21.01 4.09
N ASP A 188 -10.85 21.72 4.70
CA ASP A 188 -11.96 22.42 4.02
C ASP A 188 -12.69 21.54 2.99
N GLY A 189 -12.91 20.29 3.35
CA GLY A 189 -13.57 19.28 2.52
C GLY A 189 -12.74 18.72 1.37
N VAL A 190 -11.50 19.16 1.20
CA VAL A 190 -10.57 18.61 0.19
C VAL A 190 -9.62 17.61 0.84
N LEU A 191 -9.66 16.35 0.38
CA LEU A 191 -8.64 15.36 0.73
C LEU A 191 -7.41 15.59 -0.16
N ILE A 192 -6.40 16.26 0.39
CA ILE A 192 -5.16 16.57 -0.30
C ILE A 192 -4.19 15.40 -0.13
N MET A 193 -3.80 14.82 -1.24
CA MET A 193 -2.85 13.73 -1.39
C MET A 193 -1.52 14.29 -1.92
N LYS A 194 -0.52 14.44 -1.05
CA LYS A 194 0.83 14.85 -1.45
C LYS A 194 1.64 13.67 -1.95
N LEU A 195 2.20 13.79 -3.16
CA LEU A 195 2.95 12.76 -3.85
C LEU A 195 4.43 13.14 -3.98
N ASP A 196 5.32 12.24 -3.56
CA ASP A 196 6.77 12.41 -3.64
C ASP A 196 7.34 11.69 -4.86
N THR A 197 7.50 12.43 -5.95
CA THR A 197 8.04 11.94 -7.22
C THR A 197 9.46 11.37 -7.11
N SER A 198 10.25 11.76 -6.10
CA SER A 198 11.62 11.23 -5.91
C SER A 198 11.68 9.81 -5.33
N ARG A 199 10.53 9.30 -4.85
CA ARG A 199 10.42 7.95 -4.28
C ARG A 199 9.91 6.91 -5.28
N GLY A 200 9.68 7.31 -6.53
CA GLY A 200 9.11 6.45 -7.57
C GLY A 200 7.64 6.13 -7.32
N ALA A 201 7.01 5.38 -8.24
CA ALA A 201 5.57 5.17 -8.22
C ALA A 201 5.04 4.42 -6.99
N TRP A 202 5.83 3.55 -6.37
CA TRP A 202 5.38 2.74 -5.22
C TRP A 202 5.64 3.41 -3.86
N GLY A 203 6.71 4.23 -3.75
CA GLY A 203 7.09 4.88 -2.49
C GLY A 203 6.65 6.34 -2.40
N GLY A 204 6.11 6.90 -3.49
CA GLY A 204 5.74 8.29 -3.62
C GLY A 204 4.33 8.63 -3.14
N HIS A 205 3.54 7.65 -2.70
CA HIS A 205 2.20 7.87 -2.14
C HIS A 205 2.09 7.26 -0.75
N VAL A 206 1.03 7.63 -0.03
CA VAL A 206 0.66 7.01 1.24
C VAL A 206 -0.15 5.73 1.02
N SER A 207 -0.16 4.84 2.01
CA SER A 207 -0.96 3.60 1.93
C SER A 207 -2.45 3.86 2.11
N SER A 208 -3.29 2.93 1.63
CA SER A 208 -4.72 2.92 1.92
C SER A 208 -4.98 2.95 3.42
N LYS A 209 -4.19 2.19 4.20
CA LYS A 209 -4.28 2.14 5.67
C LYS A 209 -4.07 3.51 6.32
N ARG A 210 -3.10 4.29 5.84
CA ARG A 210 -2.89 5.67 6.31
C ARG A 210 -4.07 6.56 5.96
N ILE A 211 -4.63 6.44 4.74
CA ILE A 211 -5.82 7.22 4.32
C ILE A 211 -7.02 6.90 5.21
N VAL A 212 -7.32 5.61 5.42
CA VAL A 212 -8.37 5.14 6.33
C VAL A 212 -8.17 5.73 7.72
N ASN A 213 -6.95 5.63 8.27
CA ASN A 213 -6.65 6.15 9.60
C ASN A 213 -6.89 7.66 9.71
N ILE A 214 -6.50 8.45 8.71
CA ILE A 214 -6.73 9.91 8.67
C ILE A 214 -8.23 10.21 8.66
N ILE A 215 -9.01 9.54 7.80
CA ILE A 215 -10.46 9.76 7.74
C ILE A 215 -11.13 9.40 9.07
N LEU A 216 -10.71 8.32 9.72
CA LEU A 216 -11.31 7.92 11.00
C LEU A 216 -10.87 8.79 12.18
N THR A 217 -9.63 9.30 12.17
CA THR A 217 -9.05 10.04 13.30
C THR A 217 -9.31 11.55 13.23
N THR A 218 -9.29 12.17 12.05
CA THR A 218 -9.45 13.63 11.89
C THR A 218 -10.78 14.13 12.46
N TYR A 219 -11.83 13.31 12.39
CA TYR A 219 -13.14 13.63 12.94
C TYR A 219 -13.30 13.32 14.44
N SER A 220 -12.37 12.59 15.05
CA SER A 220 -12.38 12.34 16.51
C SER A 220 -11.93 13.56 17.33
N VAL A 221 -11.14 14.45 16.72
CA VAL A 221 -10.66 15.69 17.36
C VAL A 221 -11.72 16.80 17.27
N ALA A 222 -12.50 16.84 16.18
CA ALA A 222 -13.56 17.82 15.99
C ALA A 222 -14.75 17.62 16.95
N GLU A 223 -14.95 16.41 17.48
CA GLU A 223 -16.01 16.09 18.48
C GLU A 223 -15.66 16.50 19.92
N ARG A 224 -14.51 17.15 20.16
CA ARG A 224 -14.07 17.64 21.48
C ARG A 224 -14.09 19.17 21.62
N ARG A 225 -14.83 19.89 20.78
CA ARG A 225 -15.09 21.32 20.92
C ARG A 225 -16.58 21.60 20.87
#